data_AF-A0A1W0WJH0-F1
#
_entry.id   AF-A0A1W0WJH0-F1
#
_cell.length_a   1.000
_cell.length_b   1.000
_cell.length_c   1.000
_cell.angle_alpha   90.00
_cell.angle_beta   90.00
_cell.angle_gamma   90.00
#
_symmetry.space_group_name_H-M   'P 1'
#
loop_
_entity.id
_entity.type
_entity.pdbx_description
1 polymer ?
#
loop_
_entity_poly.entity_id
_entity_poly.type
_entity_poly.pdbx_seq_one_letter_code
_entity_poly.pdbx_strand_id
1 'polypeptide(L)'
;MQRSSIVAILTLGLAYGVFQSCSADSYGSYGDATTAASLTGEALYKDILQKGAAAANRLNDTANAHAGVPQGNSSGFFLTAILRVSNSFAALNNLENGVNANNTGAQCLALNTKIGADIALILANADSAIITTNSPDEQHYQDLLQTWGHYLALFLKIGTEQAATPNPGKYLGLLIKGTADIVAIQDVIARNDTVTCLAVGKELSQDFQKVIGSLNE
;
A
#
# COMPACT_ATOMS: atom_id res chain seq x y z
N MET A 1 -13.03 -52.08 -11.79
CA MET A 1 -13.38 -50.68 -12.11
C MET A 1 -14.19 -50.11 -10.96
N GLN A 2 -13.56 -49.29 -10.11
CA GLN A 2 -14.25 -48.47 -9.10
C GLN A 2 -13.27 -47.37 -8.71
N ARG A 3 -13.54 -46.12 -9.10
CA ARG A 3 -12.78 -44.95 -8.66
C ARG A 3 -13.54 -44.32 -7.51
N SER A 4 -13.02 -44.49 -6.30
CA SER A 4 -13.48 -43.76 -5.12
C SER A 4 -12.66 -42.49 -4.94
N SER A 5 -13.39 -41.43 -4.64
CA SER A 5 -13.01 -40.03 -4.50
C SER A 5 -11.96 -39.78 -3.42
N ILE A 6 -10.96 -38.96 -3.74
CA ILE A 6 -10.27 -38.06 -2.79
C ILE A 6 -10.11 -36.72 -3.50
N VAL A 7 -11.12 -35.85 -3.31
CA VAL A 7 -11.02 -34.40 -3.50
C VAL A 7 -10.94 -33.84 -2.09
N ALA A 8 -9.76 -33.43 -1.66
CA ALA A 8 -9.58 -32.63 -0.46
C ALA A 8 -8.25 -31.87 -0.57
N ILE A 9 -8.28 -30.61 -0.13
CA ILE A 9 -7.18 -29.65 0.00
C ILE A 9 -6.89 -28.84 -1.28
N LEU A 10 -7.82 -27.95 -1.62
CA LEU A 10 -7.56 -26.80 -2.50
C LEU A 10 -8.55 -25.67 -2.20
N THR A 11 -8.60 -25.23 -0.94
CA THR A 11 -9.50 -24.16 -0.46
C THR A 11 -8.91 -23.44 0.75
N LEU A 12 -7.74 -22.81 0.60
CA LEU A 12 -7.22 -21.86 1.60
C LEU A 12 -6.56 -20.60 0.98
N GLY A 13 -6.75 -20.33 -0.31
CA GLY A 13 -6.11 -19.18 -1.00
C GLY A 13 -7.05 -18.23 -1.75
N LEU A 14 -8.38 -18.38 -1.63
CA LEU A 14 -9.36 -17.65 -2.44
C LEU A 14 -10.26 -16.69 -1.63
N ALA A 15 -9.76 -16.14 -0.52
CA ALA A 15 -10.50 -15.18 0.31
C ALA A 15 -9.88 -13.77 0.36
N TYR A 16 -8.90 -13.46 -0.50
CA TYR A 16 -8.58 -12.07 -0.83
C TYR A 16 -9.33 -11.76 -2.11
N GLY A 17 -10.56 -11.27 -1.93
CA GLY A 17 -11.45 -10.92 -3.00
C GLY A 17 -10.77 -10.01 -4.01
N VAL A 18 -11.08 -10.26 -5.27
CA VAL A 18 -11.21 -9.22 -6.30
C VAL A 18 -11.73 -7.97 -5.58
N PHE A 19 -11.00 -6.85 -5.65
CA PHE A 19 -11.46 -5.57 -5.09
C PHE A 19 -12.86 -5.32 -5.60
N GLN A 20 -13.87 -5.66 -4.80
CA GLN A 20 -15.24 -5.39 -5.10
C GLN A 20 -15.35 -3.89 -4.88
N SER A 21 -15.49 -3.16 -5.98
CA SER A 21 -15.68 -1.71 -5.98
C SER A 21 -16.87 -1.40 -5.08
N CYS A 22 -16.60 -1.00 -3.83
CA CYS A 22 -17.58 -0.32 -3.02
C CYS A 22 -17.88 0.99 -3.74
N SER A 23 -19.13 1.12 -4.20
CA SER A 23 -19.68 2.41 -4.64
C SER A 23 -19.41 3.42 -3.52
N ALA A 24 -18.58 4.41 -3.81
CA ALA A 24 -18.28 5.47 -2.88
C ALA A 24 -19.56 6.28 -2.64
N ASP A 25 -20.19 6.06 -1.49
CA ASP A 25 -21.00 7.08 -0.86
C ASP A 25 -20.09 8.30 -0.60
N SER A 26 -20.65 9.48 -0.85
CA SER A 26 -20.02 10.80 -0.85
C SER A 26 -18.80 10.94 0.08
N TYR A 27 -17.63 11.18 -0.53
CA TYR A 27 -16.37 11.47 0.16
C TYR A 27 -16.51 12.67 1.11
N GLY A 28 -16.69 12.39 2.39
CA GLY A 28 -16.67 13.37 3.47
C GLY A 28 -15.26 13.78 3.84
N SER A 29 -14.84 14.94 3.32
CA SER A 29 -13.95 15.94 3.94
C SER A 29 -12.92 15.45 4.97
N TYR A 30 -11.73 15.03 4.50
CA TYR A 30 -10.49 15.26 5.24
C TYR A 30 -9.48 15.97 4.33
N GLY A 31 -9.30 17.26 4.60
CA GLY A 31 -8.68 18.23 3.71
C GLY A 31 -9.72 19.24 3.26
N ASP A 32 -9.74 20.40 3.91
CA ASP A 32 -10.41 21.64 3.53
C ASP A 32 -11.29 21.53 2.27
N ALA A 33 -12.58 21.30 2.48
CA ALA A 33 -13.58 21.21 1.41
C ALA A 33 -13.69 22.49 0.57
N THR A 34 -12.98 23.57 0.93
CA THR A 34 -12.94 24.81 0.15
C THR A 34 -11.84 24.85 -0.91
N THR A 35 -10.82 23.98 -0.85
CA THR A 35 -9.74 23.90 -1.87
C THR A 35 -9.83 22.66 -2.77
N ALA A 36 -10.45 21.56 -2.33
CA ALA A 36 -10.64 20.36 -3.16
C ALA A 36 -11.68 20.55 -4.30
N ALA A 37 -12.52 21.59 -4.22
CA ALA A 37 -13.67 21.78 -5.13
C ALA A 37 -13.32 22.28 -6.55
N SER A 38 -12.04 22.45 -6.90
CA SER A 38 -11.64 22.99 -8.23
C SER A 38 -10.49 22.25 -8.93
N LEU A 39 -9.84 21.28 -8.28
CA LEU A 39 -8.75 20.53 -8.90
C LEU A 39 -9.32 19.48 -9.88
N THR A 40 -8.82 19.51 -11.11
CA THR A 40 -9.16 18.53 -12.15
C THR A 40 -7.90 18.11 -12.90
N GLY A 41 -7.94 16.94 -13.55
CA GLY A 41 -6.84 16.41 -14.34
C GLY A 41 -5.53 16.31 -13.55
N GLU A 42 -4.42 16.72 -14.17
CA GLU A 42 -3.07 16.61 -13.58
C GLU A 42 -2.90 17.33 -12.24
N ALA A 43 -3.60 18.44 -12.00
CA ALA A 43 -3.51 19.13 -10.73
C ALA A 43 -4.14 18.32 -9.58
N LEU A 44 -5.25 17.62 -9.85
CA LEU A 44 -5.86 16.70 -8.89
C LEU A 44 -4.93 15.51 -8.62
N TYR A 45 -4.37 14.91 -9.67
CA TYR A 45 -3.48 13.76 -9.51
C TYR A 45 -2.20 14.12 -8.74
N LYS A 46 -1.65 15.33 -8.98
CA LYS A 46 -0.55 15.88 -8.19
C LYS A 46 -0.92 16.00 -6.72
N ASP A 47 -2.06 16.61 -6.41
CA ASP A 47 -2.53 16.82 -5.02
C ASP A 47 -2.69 15.48 -4.27
N ILE A 48 -3.27 14.46 -4.93
CA ILE A 48 -3.41 13.12 -4.35
C ILE A 48 -2.04 12.49 -4.07
N LEU A 49 -1.10 12.57 -5.02
CA LEU A 49 0.26 12.05 -4.84
C LEU A 49 1.00 12.76 -3.70
N GLN A 50 0.91 14.09 -3.63
CA GLN A 50 1.56 14.88 -2.58
C GLN A 50 0.97 14.58 -1.20
N LYS A 51 -0.36 14.50 -1.09
CA LYS A 51 -1.01 14.16 0.19
C LYS A 51 -0.73 12.71 0.61
N GLY A 52 -0.74 11.78 -0.34
CA GLY A 52 -0.35 10.38 -0.10
C GLY A 52 1.10 10.26 0.36
N ALA A 53 2.03 10.97 -0.28
CA ALA A 53 3.44 11.02 0.10
C ALA A 53 3.64 11.66 1.48
N ALA A 54 2.93 12.75 1.78
CA ALA A 54 2.98 13.38 3.10
C ALA A 54 2.47 12.45 4.21
N ALA A 55 1.40 11.69 3.95
CA ALA A 55 0.89 10.70 4.87
C ALA A 55 1.89 9.54 5.10
N ALA A 56 2.51 9.03 4.03
CA ALA A 56 3.56 8.02 4.10
C ALA A 56 4.78 8.50 4.91
N ASN A 57 5.21 9.75 4.71
CA ASN A 57 6.31 10.33 5.49
C ASN A 57 5.97 10.44 6.98
N ARG A 58 4.76 10.89 7.34
CA ARG A 58 4.35 10.96 8.76
C ARG A 58 4.33 9.59 9.44
N LEU A 59 3.91 8.55 8.73
CA LEU A 59 4.00 7.17 9.22
C LEU A 59 5.44 6.74 9.44
N ASN A 60 6.32 7.06 8.50
CA ASN A 60 7.74 6.74 8.61
C ASN A 60 8.42 7.52 9.75
N ASP A 61 8.11 8.80 9.92
CA ASP A 61 8.61 9.61 11.04
C ASP A 61 8.14 9.06 12.37
N THR A 62 6.88 8.63 12.45
CA THR A 62 6.32 7.96 13.63
C THR A 62 7.05 6.64 13.92
N ALA A 63 7.31 5.83 12.89
CA ALA A 63 8.06 4.59 13.04
C ALA A 63 9.50 4.86 13.51
N ASN A 64 10.18 5.87 12.96
CA ASN A 64 11.54 6.27 13.34
C ASN A 64 11.61 6.76 14.79
N ALA A 65 10.60 7.52 15.25
CA ALA A 65 10.49 7.93 16.65
C ALA A 65 10.33 6.73 17.61
N HIS A 66 9.93 5.57 17.09
CA HIS A 66 9.76 4.32 17.83
C HIS A 66 10.74 3.21 17.40
N ALA A 67 11.85 3.56 16.73
CA ALA A 67 12.79 2.56 16.17
C ALA A 67 13.41 1.62 17.24
N GLY A 68 13.37 1.99 18.52
CA GLY A 68 13.80 1.16 19.65
C GLY A 68 12.72 0.25 20.25
N VAL A 69 11.47 0.32 19.76
CA VAL A 69 10.34 -0.47 20.27
C VAL A 69 10.21 -1.75 19.43
N PRO A 70 10.41 -2.95 20.00
CA PRO A 70 10.14 -4.19 19.28
C PRO A 70 8.68 -4.24 18.81
N GLN A 71 8.42 -4.70 17.59
CA GLN A 71 7.04 -4.78 17.05
C GLN A 71 6.07 -5.56 17.95
N GLY A 72 6.56 -6.56 18.70
CA GLY A 72 5.76 -7.33 19.67
C GLY A 72 5.55 -6.65 21.03
N ASN A 73 6.18 -5.50 21.27
CA ASN A 73 6.14 -4.74 22.52
C ASN A 73 5.64 -3.30 22.30
N SER A 74 5.09 -2.96 21.13
CA SER A 74 4.42 -1.67 20.96
C SER A 74 3.14 -1.62 21.79
N SER A 75 2.84 -0.44 22.33
CA SER A 75 1.74 -0.17 23.27
C SER A 75 0.32 -0.43 22.73
N GLY A 76 0.19 -0.83 21.45
CA GLY A 76 -1.09 -1.08 20.78
C GLY A 76 -0.91 -1.66 19.38
N PHE A 77 -2.04 -2.04 18.77
CA PHE A 77 -2.15 -2.67 17.45
C PHE A 77 -1.74 -1.72 16.33
N PHE A 78 -2.17 -0.46 16.39
CA PHE A 78 -1.93 0.50 15.31
C PHE A 78 -0.45 0.90 15.25
N LEU A 79 0.22 1.10 16.40
CA LEU A 79 1.67 1.30 16.39
C LEU A 79 2.42 0.08 15.80
N THR A 80 2.01 -1.15 16.14
CA THR A 80 2.59 -2.36 15.52
C THR A 80 2.44 -2.33 14.00
N ALA A 81 1.25 -1.96 13.51
CA ALA A 81 0.96 -1.87 12.09
C ALA A 81 1.84 -0.81 11.39
N ILE A 82 2.00 0.38 11.97
CA ILE A 82 2.90 1.43 11.45
C ILE A 82 4.35 0.93 11.35
N LEU A 83 4.87 0.32 12.42
CA LEU A 83 6.24 -0.21 12.43
C LEU A 83 6.42 -1.34 11.41
N ARG A 84 5.40 -2.17 11.22
CA ARG A 84 5.41 -3.27 10.25
C ARG A 84 5.48 -2.76 8.82
N VAL A 85 4.62 -1.81 8.50
CA VAL A 85 4.56 -1.09 7.22
C VAL A 85 5.90 -0.42 6.91
N SER A 86 6.43 0.41 7.82
CA SER A 86 7.70 1.13 7.61
C SER A 86 8.86 0.17 7.34
N ASN A 87 8.94 -0.93 8.10
CA ASN A 87 9.97 -1.96 7.89
C ASN A 87 9.86 -2.65 6.52
N SER A 88 8.66 -2.81 5.97
CA SER A 88 8.47 -3.39 4.64
C SER A 88 8.91 -2.45 3.52
N PHE A 89 8.66 -1.14 3.64
CA PHE A 89 9.20 -0.16 2.68
C PHE A 89 10.72 0.00 2.78
N ALA A 90 11.28 -0.03 3.98
CA ALA A 90 12.73 -0.05 4.15
C ALA A 90 13.35 -1.28 3.47
N ALA A 91 12.70 -2.45 3.57
CA ALA A 91 13.14 -3.66 2.89
C ALA A 91 13.02 -3.58 1.36
N LEU A 92 11.97 -2.94 0.82
CA LEU A 92 11.83 -2.62 -0.61
C LEU A 92 12.97 -1.72 -1.09
N ASN A 93 13.25 -0.64 -0.35
CA ASN A 93 14.33 0.29 -0.69
C ASN A 93 15.70 -0.41 -0.66
N ASN A 94 15.92 -1.32 0.29
CA ASN A 94 17.15 -2.14 0.34
C ASN A 94 17.25 -3.13 -0.83
N LEU A 95 16.11 -3.62 -1.33
CA LEU A 95 16.05 -4.49 -2.53
C LEU A 95 16.45 -3.73 -3.79
N GLU A 96 15.96 -2.50 -3.93
CA GLU A 96 16.30 -1.60 -5.04
C GLU A 96 17.79 -1.26 -5.06
N ASN A 97 18.33 -0.84 -3.91
CA ASN A 97 19.72 -0.40 -3.77
C ASN A 97 20.75 -1.55 -3.76
N GLY A 98 20.29 -2.80 -3.94
CA GLY A 98 21.19 -3.96 -3.95
C GLY A 98 21.87 -4.26 -2.61
N VAL A 99 21.40 -3.67 -1.51
CA VAL A 99 21.91 -3.91 -0.15
C VAL A 99 21.76 -5.39 0.22
N ASN A 100 20.74 -6.06 -0.34
CA ASN A 100 20.53 -7.50 -0.26
C ASN A 100 20.65 -8.17 -1.64
N ALA A 101 21.74 -7.94 -2.36
CA ALA A 101 21.99 -8.49 -3.71
C ALA A 101 21.91 -10.04 -3.82
N ASN A 102 21.92 -10.75 -2.69
CA ASN A 102 21.83 -12.21 -2.60
C ASN A 102 20.44 -12.73 -2.21
N ASN A 103 19.38 -11.92 -2.33
CA ASN A 103 18.02 -12.40 -2.06
C ASN A 103 17.68 -13.55 -3.02
N THR A 104 17.57 -14.76 -2.45
CA THR A 104 17.01 -15.91 -3.15
C THR A 104 15.57 -15.60 -3.60
N GLY A 105 15.11 -16.27 -4.66
CA GLY A 105 13.73 -16.10 -5.12
C GLY A 105 12.68 -16.34 -4.02
N ALA A 106 12.96 -17.23 -3.07
CA ALA A 106 12.11 -17.46 -1.90
C ALA A 106 12.08 -16.28 -0.91
N GLN A 107 13.24 -15.67 -0.61
CA GLN A 107 13.32 -14.47 0.24
C GLN A 107 12.60 -13.29 -0.40
N CYS A 108 12.74 -13.15 -1.71
CA CYS A 108 12.07 -12.13 -2.49
C CYS A 108 10.53 -12.33 -2.53
N LEU A 109 10.06 -13.58 -2.69
CA LEU A 109 8.64 -13.90 -2.57
C LEU A 109 8.09 -13.63 -1.16
N ALA A 110 8.86 -13.96 -0.11
CA ALA A 110 8.47 -13.69 1.27
C ALA A 110 8.36 -12.19 1.55
N LEU A 111 9.28 -11.37 1.01
CA LEU A 111 9.21 -9.92 1.10
C LEU A 111 7.97 -9.37 0.39
N ASN A 112 7.72 -9.76 -0.87
CA ASN A 112 6.53 -9.37 -1.62
C ASN A 112 5.24 -9.77 -0.89
N THR A 113 5.18 -10.98 -0.32
CA THR A 113 4.06 -11.45 0.50
C THR A 113 3.81 -10.54 1.69
N LYS A 114 4.87 -10.13 2.40
CA LYS A 114 4.76 -9.21 3.53
C LYS A 114 4.24 -7.84 3.08
N ILE A 115 4.76 -7.30 1.99
CA ILE A 115 4.32 -6.02 1.41
C ILE A 115 2.84 -6.08 1.01
N GLY A 116 2.43 -7.13 0.30
CA GLY A 116 1.03 -7.32 -0.09
C GLY A 116 0.10 -7.38 1.12
N ALA A 117 0.51 -8.09 2.18
CA ALA A 117 -0.24 -8.15 3.43
C ALA A 117 -0.29 -6.80 4.16
N ASP A 118 0.77 -6.00 4.09
CA ASP A 118 0.83 -4.68 4.70
C ASP A 118 -0.08 -3.70 3.94
N ILE A 119 -0.01 -3.68 2.59
CA ILE A 119 -0.94 -2.93 1.72
C ILE A 119 -2.39 -3.27 2.05
N ALA A 120 -2.72 -4.56 2.17
CA ALA A 120 -4.06 -4.99 2.53
C ALA A 120 -4.48 -4.49 3.93
N LEU A 121 -3.57 -4.51 4.90
CA LEU A 121 -3.83 -3.99 6.26
C LEU A 121 -4.13 -2.50 6.23
N ILE A 122 -3.36 -1.71 5.49
CA ILE A 122 -3.55 -0.26 5.35
C ILE A 122 -4.92 0.04 4.72
N LEU A 123 -5.23 -0.63 3.61
CA LEU A 123 -6.51 -0.43 2.90
C LEU A 123 -7.70 -0.86 3.76
N ALA A 124 -7.58 -1.94 4.53
CA ALA A 124 -8.62 -2.39 5.44
C ALA A 124 -8.91 -1.38 6.57
N ASN A 125 -7.96 -0.49 6.87
CA ASN A 125 -8.14 0.54 7.88
C ASN A 125 -8.56 1.90 7.32
N ALA A 126 -8.51 2.12 6.00
CA ALA A 126 -8.72 3.43 5.35
C ALA A 126 -9.99 4.18 5.82
N ASP A 127 -11.12 3.46 5.94
CA ASP A 127 -12.42 4.04 6.28
C ASP A 127 -12.95 3.53 7.65
N SER A 128 -12.08 2.93 8.47
CA SER A 128 -12.47 2.47 9.80
C SER A 128 -12.84 3.66 10.70
N ALA A 129 -13.78 3.50 11.64
CA ALA A 129 -14.02 4.53 12.64
C ALA A 129 -12.87 4.55 13.66
N ILE A 130 -12.43 5.75 14.08
CA ILE A 130 -11.49 5.88 15.20
C ILE A 130 -12.09 5.24 16.45
N ILE A 131 -11.35 4.34 17.07
CA ILE A 131 -11.77 3.64 18.29
C ILE A 131 -11.54 4.57 19.47
N THR A 132 -12.57 5.34 19.84
CA THR A 132 -12.50 6.39 20.87
C THR A 132 -12.23 5.86 22.29
N THR A 133 -12.37 4.54 22.50
CA THR A 133 -12.02 3.89 23.77
C THR A 133 -10.52 3.60 23.91
N ASN A 134 -9.72 3.72 22.84
CA ASN A 134 -8.27 3.56 22.90
C ASN A 134 -7.60 4.80 23.53
N SER A 135 -6.31 4.67 23.89
CA SER A 135 -5.53 5.84 24.33
C SER A 135 -5.42 6.91 23.22
N PRO A 136 -5.18 8.18 23.57
CA PRO A 136 -4.96 9.24 22.58
C PRO A 136 -3.86 8.90 21.56
N ASP A 137 -2.76 8.29 22.01
CA ASP A 137 -1.67 7.87 21.11
C ASP A 137 -2.13 6.80 20.11
N GLU A 138 -2.89 5.81 20.57
CA GLU A 138 -3.38 4.72 19.71
C GLU A 138 -4.45 5.22 18.73
N GLN A 139 -5.27 6.19 19.13
CA GLN A 139 -6.17 6.91 18.23
C GLN A 139 -5.39 7.70 17.17
N HIS A 140 -4.30 8.36 17.57
CA HIS A 140 -3.42 9.06 16.63
C HIS A 140 -2.76 8.10 15.63
N TYR A 141 -2.26 6.94 16.08
CA TYR A 141 -1.70 5.93 15.17
C TYR A 141 -2.74 5.37 14.20
N GLN A 142 -3.98 5.19 14.66
CA GLN A 142 -5.09 4.80 13.80
C GLN A 142 -5.37 5.86 12.73
N ASP A 143 -5.41 7.14 13.10
CA ASP A 143 -5.60 8.27 12.19
C ASP A 143 -4.49 8.34 11.11
N LEU A 144 -3.24 8.09 11.48
CA LEU A 144 -2.12 8.04 10.52
C LEU A 144 -2.30 6.91 9.49
N LEU A 145 -2.69 5.71 9.93
CA LEU A 145 -2.95 4.57 9.05
C LEU A 145 -4.17 4.80 8.16
N GLN A 146 -5.25 5.36 8.71
CA GLN A 146 -6.45 5.75 7.97
C GLN A 146 -6.12 6.77 6.88
N THR A 147 -5.42 7.84 7.25
CA THR A 147 -5.06 8.91 6.31
C THR A 147 -4.28 8.36 5.12
N TRP A 148 -3.26 7.54 5.38
CA TRP A 148 -2.49 6.98 4.28
C TRP A 148 -3.27 5.91 3.50
N GLY A 149 -4.07 5.07 4.18
CA GLY A 149 -4.94 4.10 3.52
C GLY A 149 -5.98 4.74 2.61
N HIS A 150 -6.52 5.90 3.00
CA HIS A 150 -7.42 6.68 2.18
C HIS A 150 -6.76 7.15 0.88
N TYR A 151 -5.56 7.75 0.96
CA TYR A 151 -4.84 8.19 -0.23
C TYR A 151 -4.35 7.01 -1.09
N LEU A 152 -3.98 5.89 -0.48
CA LEU A 152 -3.63 4.68 -1.22
C LEU A 152 -4.85 4.08 -1.94
N ALA A 153 -6.03 4.10 -1.32
CA ALA A 153 -7.27 3.67 -1.96
C ALA A 153 -7.64 4.59 -3.15
N LEU A 154 -7.53 5.91 -2.99
CA LEU A 154 -7.72 6.86 -4.08
C LEU A 154 -6.70 6.66 -5.21
N PHE A 155 -5.44 6.44 -4.85
CA PHE A 155 -4.36 6.14 -5.79
C PHE A 155 -4.70 4.93 -6.66
N LEU A 156 -5.06 3.81 -6.03
CA LEU A 156 -5.40 2.55 -6.69
C LEU A 156 -6.66 2.66 -7.54
N LYS A 157 -7.69 3.35 -7.02
CA LYS A 157 -8.94 3.59 -7.73
C LYS A 157 -8.70 4.36 -9.03
N ILE A 158 -8.01 5.50 -8.95
CA ILE A 158 -7.74 6.33 -10.12
C ILE A 158 -6.84 5.59 -11.11
N GLY A 159 -5.77 4.94 -10.63
CA GLY A 159 -4.88 4.17 -11.50
C GLY A 159 -5.61 3.06 -12.25
N THR A 160 -6.57 2.40 -11.61
CA THR A 160 -7.40 1.37 -12.23
C THR A 160 -8.40 1.96 -13.23
N GLU A 161 -9.17 2.98 -12.83
CA GLU A 161 -10.20 3.62 -13.66
C GLU A 161 -9.60 4.30 -14.91
N GLN A 162 -8.34 4.76 -14.82
CA GLN A 162 -7.65 5.50 -15.87
C GLN A 162 -6.59 4.65 -16.60
N ALA A 163 -6.52 3.34 -16.36
CA ALA A 163 -5.46 2.48 -16.90
C ALA A 163 -5.35 2.50 -18.45
N ALA A 164 -6.46 2.78 -19.13
CA ALA A 164 -6.52 2.84 -20.59
C ALA A 164 -6.35 4.27 -21.17
N THR A 165 -6.08 5.26 -20.33
CA THR A 165 -5.96 6.67 -20.76
C THR A 165 -4.75 6.82 -21.69
N PRO A 166 -4.93 7.25 -22.95
CA PRO A 166 -3.82 7.46 -23.87
C PRO A 166 -2.97 8.64 -23.43
N ASN A 167 -1.64 8.49 -23.46
CA ASN A 167 -0.68 9.52 -23.09
C ASN A 167 -1.02 10.19 -21.74
N PRO A 168 -1.08 9.40 -20.64
CA PRO A 168 -1.38 9.97 -19.34
C PRO A 168 -0.33 11.05 -19.04
N GLY A 169 -0.77 12.15 -18.46
CA GLY A 169 0.14 13.19 -17.99
C GLY A 169 1.08 12.64 -16.91
N LYS A 170 2.02 13.47 -16.45
CA LYS A 170 3.09 13.06 -15.53
C LYS A 170 2.52 12.36 -14.28
N TYR A 171 1.57 12.99 -13.62
CA TYR A 171 1.05 12.52 -12.33
C TYR A 171 0.05 11.39 -12.52
N LEU A 172 -0.81 11.45 -13.55
CA LEU A 172 -1.68 10.31 -13.87
C LEU A 172 -0.85 9.05 -14.22
N GLY A 173 0.24 9.23 -14.96
CA GLY A 173 1.14 8.14 -15.33
C GLY A 173 1.76 7.45 -14.11
N LEU A 174 2.10 8.21 -13.07
CA LEU A 174 2.58 7.66 -11.80
C LEU A 174 1.50 6.85 -11.07
N LEU A 175 0.25 7.36 -11.02
CA LEU A 175 -0.88 6.63 -10.42
C LEU A 175 -1.14 5.30 -11.13
N ILE A 176 -1.19 5.32 -12.47
CA ILE A 176 -1.41 4.12 -13.29
C ILE A 176 -0.27 3.12 -13.10
N LYS A 177 0.99 3.58 -13.22
CA LYS A 177 2.15 2.69 -13.17
C LYS A 177 2.31 2.06 -11.79
N GLY A 178 2.25 2.84 -10.71
CA GLY A 178 2.35 2.25 -9.37
C GLY A 178 1.15 1.35 -9.02
N THR A 179 -0.03 1.60 -9.59
CA THR A 179 -1.18 0.68 -9.44
C THR A 179 -0.90 -0.65 -10.13
N ALA A 180 -0.35 -0.62 -11.35
CA ALA A 180 0.06 -1.83 -12.06
C ALA A 180 1.15 -2.60 -11.31
N ASP A 181 2.11 -1.90 -10.70
CA ASP A 181 3.18 -2.53 -9.91
C ASP A 181 2.64 -3.21 -8.64
N ILE A 182 1.64 -2.61 -7.96
CA ILE A 182 0.95 -3.24 -6.83
C ILE A 182 0.18 -4.50 -7.27
N VAL A 183 -0.50 -4.45 -8.43
CA VAL A 183 -1.19 -5.63 -8.99
C VAL A 183 -0.17 -6.72 -9.37
N ALA A 184 0.98 -6.35 -9.94
CA ALA A 184 2.03 -7.30 -10.29
C ALA A 184 2.60 -8.02 -9.05
N ILE A 185 2.68 -7.34 -7.89
CA ILE A 185 3.05 -8.00 -6.62
C ILE A 185 2.03 -9.06 -6.25
N GLN A 186 0.74 -8.76 -6.37
CA GLN A 186 -0.32 -9.72 -6.07
C GLN A 186 -0.25 -10.94 -7.00
N ASP A 187 0.04 -10.73 -8.28
CA ASP A 187 0.23 -11.80 -9.25
C ASP A 187 1.44 -12.68 -8.93
N VAL A 188 2.58 -12.07 -8.56
CA VAL A 188 3.79 -12.79 -8.12
C VAL A 188 3.48 -13.67 -6.91
N ILE A 189 2.76 -13.13 -5.92
CA ILE A 189 2.37 -13.87 -4.71
C ILE A 189 1.42 -15.03 -5.09
N ALA A 190 0.38 -14.76 -5.88
CA ALA A 190 -0.62 -15.75 -6.26
C ALA A 190 -0.02 -16.92 -7.06
N ARG A 191 1.01 -16.64 -7.87
CA ARG A 191 1.69 -17.65 -8.69
C ARG A 191 2.87 -18.32 -8.01
N ASN A 192 3.26 -17.88 -6.80
CA ASN A 192 4.53 -18.23 -6.17
C ASN A 192 5.73 -18.00 -7.11
N ASP A 193 5.72 -16.89 -7.85
CA ASP A 193 6.72 -16.61 -8.89
C ASP A 193 8.02 -16.09 -8.27
N THR A 194 8.95 -17.00 -8.02
CA THR A 194 10.28 -16.67 -7.48
C THR A 194 11.24 -16.06 -8.50
N VAL A 195 10.89 -16.04 -9.79
CA VAL A 195 11.73 -15.52 -10.88
C VAL A 195 11.45 -14.04 -11.09
N THR A 196 10.17 -13.66 -11.15
CA THR A 196 9.74 -12.30 -11.48
C THR A 196 9.67 -11.37 -10.27
N CYS A 197 9.63 -11.93 -9.05
CA CYS A 197 9.43 -11.16 -7.81
C CYS A 197 10.45 -10.02 -7.60
N LEU A 198 11.69 -10.18 -8.10
CA LEU A 198 12.76 -9.20 -7.88
C LEU A 198 12.55 -7.99 -8.78
N ALA A 199 12.15 -8.22 -10.04
CA ALA A 199 11.86 -7.14 -10.98
C ALA A 199 10.68 -6.31 -10.47
N VAL A 200 9.58 -6.98 -10.13
CA VAL A 200 8.36 -6.34 -9.64
C VAL A 200 8.61 -5.56 -8.34
N GLY A 201 9.33 -6.15 -7.38
CA GLY A 201 9.65 -5.46 -6.13
C GLY A 201 10.51 -4.19 -6.34
N LYS A 202 11.42 -4.21 -7.34
CA LYS A 202 12.23 -3.04 -7.69
C LYS A 202 11.41 -1.95 -8.37
N GLU A 203 10.55 -2.32 -9.31
CA GLU A 203 9.66 -1.37 -10.01
C GLU A 203 8.75 -0.66 -9.00
N LEU A 204 8.15 -1.42 -8.08
CA LEU A 204 7.34 -0.86 -6.99
C LEU A 204 8.16 0.13 -6.14
N SER A 205 9.36 -0.26 -5.70
CA SER A 205 10.22 0.62 -4.88
C SER A 205 10.52 1.94 -5.58
N GLN A 206 10.91 1.87 -6.85
CA GLN A 206 11.22 3.04 -7.68
C GLN A 206 10.01 3.95 -7.85
N ASP A 207 8.83 3.39 -8.06
CA ASP A 207 7.62 4.18 -8.22
C ASP A 207 7.19 4.82 -6.90
N PHE A 208 7.28 4.13 -5.77
CA PHE A 208 7.08 4.76 -4.46
C PHE A 208 8.07 5.90 -4.20
N GLN A 209 9.34 5.76 -4.58
CA GLN A 209 10.30 6.86 -4.47
C GLN A 209 9.92 8.05 -5.34
N LYS A 210 9.39 7.84 -6.55
CA LYS A 210 8.87 8.94 -7.40
C LYS A 210 7.65 9.60 -6.78
N VAL A 211 6.75 8.83 -6.17
CA VAL A 211 5.61 9.36 -5.40
C VAL A 211 6.11 10.23 -4.25
N ILE A 212 7.08 9.77 -3.46
CA ILE A 212 7.70 10.58 -2.38
C ILE A 212 8.39 11.82 -2.96
N GLY A 213 9.09 11.68 -4.08
CA GLY A 213 9.76 12.78 -4.77
C GLY A 213 8.82 13.90 -5.23
N SER A 214 7.54 13.59 -5.50
CA SER A 214 6.53 14.58 -5.91
C SER A 214 6.21 15.65 -4.86
N LEU A 215 6.64 15.46 -3.60
CA LEU A 215 6.54 16.47 -2.54
C LEU A 215 7.38 17.73 -2.82
N ASN A 216 8.45 17.60 -3.60
CA ASN A 216 9.43 18.67 -3.83
C ASN A 216 9.29 19.36 -5.19
N GLU A 217 8.28 18.99 -5.99
CA GLU A 217 7.99 19.51 -7.33
C GLU A 217 6.67 20.32 -7.33
#